data_AF-A0AAV0FYV1-F1
#
_entry.id   AF-A0AAV0FYV1-F1
#
_cell.length_a   1.000
_cell.length_b   1.000
_cell.length_c   1.000
_cell.angle_alpha   90.00
_cell.angle_beta   90.00
_cell.angle_gamma   90.00
#
_symmetry.space_group_name_H-M   'P 1'
#
loop_
_entity.id
_entity.type
_entity.pdbx_description
1 polymer ?
#
loop_
_entity_poly.entity_id
_entity_poly.type
_entity_poly.pdbx_seq_one_letter_code
_entity_poly.pdbx_strand_id
1 'polypeptide(L)'
;MAGIKLMRAVQYEGYGGGAAALKHVEVAVPTPSKGEVLLKIDATSINPIDWKIQKGMLRPLLPGKFPYIPATDIAGEVMEIGSGVKNFKAGDKVVAMLSHFESLFLLTHLYFSVCCPNGFEVAMTIS
;
A
#
# COMPACT_ATOMS: atom_id res chain seq x y z
N MET A 1 6.41 9.61 26.43
CA MET A 1 6.89 9.13 25.11
C MET A 1 5.81 8.23 24.55
N ALA A 2 5.21 8.56 23.41
CA ALA A 2 4.22 7.67 22.80
C ALA A 2 4.94 6.42 22.27
N GLY A 3 4.46 5.23 22.64
CA GLY A 3 5.03 3.96 22.17
C GLY A 3 4.92 3.82 20.66
N ILE A 4 5.84 3.06 20.06
CA ILE A 4 5.80 2.73 18.63
C ILE A 4 4.53 1.93 18.36
N LYS A 5 3.65 2.46 17.49
CA LYS A 5 2.47 1.73 17.03
C LYS A 5 2.89 0.73 15.95
N LEU A 6 2.52 -0.53 16.12
CA LEU A 6 2.80 -1.60 15.15
C LEU A 6 1.57 -1.90 14.28
N MET A 7 1.82 -2.41 13.08
CA MET A 7 0.82 -2.98 12.17
C MET A 7 1.30 -4.32 11.62
N ARG A 8 0.35 -5.16 11.22
CA ARG A 8 0.65 -6.44 10.57
C ARG A 8 0.86 -6.22 9.08
N ALA A 9 1.85 -6.88 8.52
CA ALA A 9 2.12 -6.90 7.09
C ALA A 9 2.53 -8.30 6.63
N VAL A 10 2.51 -8.51 5.32
CA VAL A 10 3.10 -9.68 4.67
C VAL A 10 4.24 -9.19 3.77
N GLN A 11 5.44 -9.76 3.93
CA GLN A 11 6.60 -9.36 3.16
C GLN A 11 7.42 -10.55 2.65
N TYR A 12 8.28 -10.34 1.67
CA TYR A 12 9.31 -11.29 1.25
C TYR A 12 10.69 -10.63 1.17
N GLU A 13 11.75 -11.41 1.39
CA GLU A 13 13.14 -10.94 1.51
C GLU A 13 14.02 -11.23 0.28
N GLY A 14 13.47 -11.92 -0.73
CA GLY A 14 14.19 -12.28 -1.94
C GLY A 14 13.27 -12.77 -3.05
N TYR A 15 13.84 -12.96 -4.23
CA TYR A 15 13.12 -13.44 -5.41
C TYR A 15 12.91 -14.96 -5.39
N GLY A 16 11.87 -15.44 -6.10
CA GLY A 16 11.71 -16.85 -6.49
C GLY A 16 11.15 -17.77 -5.40
N GLY A 17 10.77 -17.24 -4.24
CA GLY A 17 10.30 -18.05 -3.10
C GLY A 17 8.82 -18.44 -3.15
N GLY A 18 8.03 -17.91 -4.09
CA GLY A 18 6.59 -18.15 -4.17
C GLY A 18 5.85 -17.80 -2.88
N ALA A 19 4.70 -18.44 -2.65
CA ALA A 19 3.91 -18.23 -1.43
C ALA A 19 4.65 -18.65 -0.14
N ALA A 20 5.55 -19.65 -0.21
CA ALA A 20 6.28 -20.16 0.95
C ALA A 20 7.28 -19.15 1.54
N ALA A 21 7.72 -18.17 0.76
CA ALA A 21 8.60 -17.09 1.23
C ALA A 21 7.86 -15.86 1.76
N LEU A 22 6.52 -15.85 1.73
CA LEU A 22 5.72 -14.78 2.34
C LEU A 22 5.72 -14.94 3.85
N LYS A 23 6.15 -13.90 4.56
CA LYS A 23 6.24 -13.86 6.02
C LYS A 23 5.24 -12.86 6.59
N HIS A 24 4.43 -13.29 7.55
CA HIS A 24 3.67 -12.39 8.41
C HIS A 24 4.62 -11.71 9.40
N VAL A 25 4.58 -10.39 9.44
CA VAL A 25 5.46 -9.57 10.29
C VAL A 25 4.67 -8.47 10.98
N GLU A 26 5.20 -7.97 12.09
CA GLU A 26 4.79 -6.69 12.67
C GLU A 26 5.83 -5.63 12.32
N VAL A 27 5.36 -4.50 11.80
CA VAL A 27 6.20 -3.37 11.39
C VAL A 27 5.65 -2.09 11.99
N ALA A 28 6.48 -1.07 12.15
CA ALA A 28 6.02 0.24 12.61
C ALA A 28 5.01 0.84 11.64
N VAL A 29 3.94 1.43 12.16
CA VAL A 29 3.02 2.25 11.38
C VAL A 29 3.80 3.46 10.84
N PRO A 30 3.78 3.71 9.52
CA PRO A 30 4.48 4.85 8.96
C PRO A 30 3.83 6.17 9.36
N THR A 31 4.63 7.22 9.48
CA THR A 31 4.15 8.60 9.66
C THR A 31 4.07 9.27 8.28
N PRO A 32 2.94 9.90 7.90
CA PRO A 32 2.80 10.52 6.59
C PRO A 32 3.70 11.77 6.47
N SER A 33 4.46 11.86 5.39
CA SER A 33 5.30 13.01 5.04
C SER A 33 4.51 14.10 4.31
N LYS A 34 5.17 15.19 3.92
CA LYS A 34 4.53 16.27 3.15
C LYS A 34 3.86 15.74 1.88
N GLY A 35 2.56 16.01 1.73
CA GLY A 35 1.76 15.57 0.59
C GLY A 35 1.19 14.16 0.69
N GLU A 36 1.48 13.43 1.77
CA GLU A 36 1.07 12.04 1.94
C GLU A 36 -0.11 11.90 2.91
N VAL A 37 -0.83 10.78 2.83
CA VAL A 37 -1.88 10.42 3.78
C VAL A 37 -1.60 9.02 4.34
N LEU A 38 -1.86 8.84 5.62
CA LEU A 38 -1.84 7.53 6.25
C LEU A 38 -3.22 6.90 6.11
N LEU A 39 -3.26 5.71 5.50
CA LEU A 39 -4.50 4.96 5.33
C LEU A 39 -4.55 3.76 6.28
N LYS A 40 -5.71 3.53 6.90
CA LYS A 40 -6.07 2.22 7.42
C LYS A 40 -6.71 1.43 6.28
N ILE A 41 -6.00 0.40 5.83
CA ILE A 41 -6.44 -0.43 4.70
C ILE A 41 -7.56 -1.35 5.17
N ASP A 42 -8.72 -1.27 4.51
CA ASP A 42 -9.85 -2.16 4.70
C ASP A 42 -9.80 -3.32 3.69
N ALA A 43 -9.29 -3.08 2.48
CA ALA A 43 -9.11 -4.10 1.44
C ALA A 43 -7.90 -3.82 0.53
N THR A 44 -7.33 -4.88 -0.04
CA THR A 44 -6.31 -4.83 -1.10
C THR A 44 -6.54 -5.96 -2.10
N SER A 45 -6.11 -5.79 -3.34
CA SER A 45 -6.18 -6.84 -4.37
C SER A 45 -4.79 -7.40 -4.70
N ILE A 46 -4.77 -8.64 -5.18
CA ILE A 46 -3.56 -9.26 -5.74
C ILE A 46 -3.71 -9.31 -7.25
N ASN A 47 -2.75 -8.75 -7.96
CA ASN A 47 -2.67 -8.73 -9.40
C ASN A 47 -1.53 -9.65 -9.89
N PRO A 48 -1.54 -10.06 -11.17
CA PRO A 48 -0.45 -10.87 -11.71
C PRO A 48 0.94 -10.25 -11.60
N ILE A 49 1.01 -8.92 -11.58
CA ILE A 49 2.27 -8.19 -11.44
C ILE A 49 2.96 -8.46 -10.10
N ASP A 50 2.22 -8.63 -9.00
CA ASP A 50 2.77 -8.80 -7.65
C ASP A 50 3.65 -10.05 -7.54
N TRP A 51 3.13 -11.20 -8.00
CA TRP A 51 3.90 -12.44 -7.98
C TRP A 51 4.94 -12.49 -9.10
N LYS A 52 4.74 -11.79 -10.23
CA LYS A 52 5.77 -11.66 -11.28
C LYS A 52 6.99 -10.87 -10.79
N ILE A 53 6.78 -9.82 -9.99
CA ILE A 53 7.84 -9.09 -9.30
C ILE A 53 8.55 -10.04 -8.33
N GLN A 54 7.83 -10.77 -7.48
CA GLN A 54 8.44 -11.71 -6.54
C GLN A 54 9.20 -12.85 -7.24
N LYS A 55 8.75 -13.29 -8.42
CA LYS A 55 9.46 -14.26 -9.26
C LYS A 55 10.73 -13.68 -9.92
N GLY A 56 10.92 -12.36 -9.89
CA GLY A 56 12.07 -11.67 -10.46
C GLY A 56 11.95 -11.37 -11.95
N MET A 57 10.73 -11.41 -12.50
CA MET A 57 10.49 -11.14 -13.93
C MET A 57 10.70 -9.68 -14.33
N LEU A 58 10.77 -8.78 -13.35
CA LEU A 58 11.02 -7.36 -13.55
C LEU A 58 12.41 -6.94 -13.05
N ARG A 59 13.35 -7.87 -12.89
CA ARG A 59 14.73 -7.54 -12.53
C ARG A 59 15.44 -6.77 -13.66
N PRO A 60 16.31 -5.81 -13.34
CA PRO A 60 16.68 -5.34 -11.99
C PRO A 60 15.77 -4.21 -11.46
N LEU A 61 14.67 -3.90 -12.16
CA LEU A 61 13.83 -2.74 -11.91
C LEU A 61 13.02 -2.84 -10.61
N LEU A 62 12.46 -4.02 -10.28
CA LEU A 62 11.58 -4.21 -9.12
C LEU A 62 11.80 -5.54 -8.38
N PRO A 63 11.59 -5.56 -7.04
CA PRO A 63 11.34 -4.39 -6.20
C PRO A 63 12.62 -3.57 -5.98
N GLY A 64 12.47 -2.27 -5.66
CA GLY A 64 13.62 -1.39 -5.45
C GLY A 64 14.48 -1.76 -4.24
N LYS A 65 13.91 -2.44 -3.23
CA LYS A 65 14.64 -2.96 -2.07
C LYS A 65 13.92 -4.15 -1.45
N PHE A 66 14.66 -4.93 -0.66
CA PHE A 66 14.14 -5.94 0.25
C PHE A 66 14.28 -5.48 1.71
N PRO A 67 13.41 -5.93 2.64
CA PRO A 67 12.18 -6.69 2.37
C PRO A 67 11.13 -5.86 1.62
N TYR A 68 10.24 -6.52 0.90
CA TYR A 68 9.18 -5.87 0.10
C TYR A 68 7.79 -6.36 0.52
N ILE A 69 6.86 -5.42 0.67
CA ILE A 69 5.43 -5.67 0.91
C ILE A 69 4.71 -5.50 -0.44
N PRO A 70 4.06 -6.56 -0.97
CA PRO A 70 3.40 -6.52 -2.28
C PRO A 70 2.01 -5.87 -2.23
N ALA A 71 1.36 -5.83 -3.40
CA ALA A 71 0.06 -5.21 -3.68
C ALA A 71 0.10 -3.68 -3.71
N THR A 72 -0.53 -3.11 -4.74
CA THR A 72 -0.64 -1.66 -4.92
C THR A 72 -2.05 -1.15 -4.81
N ASP A 73 -3.04 -1.97 -5.15
CA ASP A 73 -4.43 -1.54 -5.21
C ASP A 73 -5.03 -1.71 -3.82
N ILE A 74 -5.48 -0.60 -3.24
CA ILE A 74 -5.97 -0.54 -1.87
C ILE A 74 -7.25 0.28 -1.77
N ALA A 75 -8.09 -0.08 -0.81
CA ALA A 75 -9.22 0.72 -0.37
C ALA A 75 -9.20 0.82 1.16
N GLY A 76 -9.55 1.99 1.69
CA GLY A 76 -9.49 2.21 3.13
C GLY A 76 -9.91 3.60 3.56
N GLU A 77 -9.50 3.94 4.77
CA GLU A 77 -9.86 5.19 5.44
C GLU A 77 -8.62 6.02 5.75
N VAL A 78 -8.68 7.33 5.52
CA VAL A 78 -7.64 8.27 5.93
C VAL A 78 -7.61 8.36 7.45
N MET A 79 -6.48 8.02 8.05
CA MET A 79 -6.25 8.11 9.49
C MET A 79 -5.54 9.40 9.89
N GLU A 80 -4.57 9.84 9.08
CA GLU A 80 -3.75 11.02 9.31
C GLU A 80 -3.35 11.63 7.97
N ILE A 81 -3.15 12.94 7.94
CA ILE A 81 -2.67 13.66 6.76
C ILE A 81 -1.33 14.30 7.06
N GLY A 82 -0.42 14.22 6.10
CA GLY A 82 0.84 14.93 6.15
C GLY A 82 0.69 16.40 5.78
N SER A 83 1.74 17.18 6.04
CA SER A 83 1.73 18.62 5.76
C SER A 83 1.43 18.93 4.29
N GLY A 84 0.63 19.97 4.03
CA GLY A 84 0.32 20.42 2.67
C GLY A 84 -0.77 19.62 1.94
N VAL A 85 -1.29 18.53 2.51
CA VAL A 85 -2.49 17.87 2.01
C VAL A 85 -3.70 18.77 2.28
N LYS A 86 -4.45 19.11 1.22
CA LYS A 86 -5.64 19.98 1.30
C LYS A 86 -6.95 19.28 0.90
N ASN A 87 -6.84 18.19 0.16
CA ASN A 87 -7.99 17.53 -0.49
C ASN A 87 -8.53 16.33 0.30
N PHE A 88 -7.89 15.99 1.42
CA PHE A 88 -8.25 14.85 2.27
C PHE A 88 -8.25 15.27 3.73
N LYS A 89 -9.06 14.58 4.52
CA LYS A 89 -9.08 14.67 5.99
C LYS A 89 -9.26 13.28 6.60
N ALA A 90 -8.93 13.15 7.88
CA ALA A 90 -9.19 11.93 8.63
C ALA A 90 -10.69 11.54 8.55
N GLY A 91 -10.95 10.24 8.37
CA GLY A 91 -12.29 9.67 8.16
C GLY A 91 -12.72 9.55 6.69
N ASP A 92 -12.01 10.16 5.74
CA ASP A 92 -12.34 10.02 4.31
C ASP A 92 -12.11 8.58 3.83
N LYS A 93 -13.09 8.04 3.10
CA LYS A 93 -12.98 6.74 2.42
C LYS A 93 -12.37 6.93 1.04
N VAL A 94 -11.32 6.17 0.75
CA VAL A 94 -10.52 6.32 -0.47
C VAL A 94 -10.21 4.97 -1.10
N VAL A 95 -10.02 5.00 -2.42
CA VAL A 95 -9.39 3.95 -3.21
C VAL A 95 -8.10 4.53 -3.77
N ALA A 96 -7.03 3.74 -3.78
CA ALA A 96 -5.73 4.18 -4.23
C ALA A 96 -4.93 3.07 -4.92
N MET A 97 -4.04 3.48 -5.82
CA MET A 97 -3.01 2.63 -6.40
C MET A 97 -1.64 3.15 -5.96
N LEU A 98 -0.90 2.33 -5.21
CA LEU A 98 0.45 2.64 -4.74
C LEU A 98 1.48 2.48 -5.88
N SER A 99 2.62 3.14 -5.73
CA SER A 99 3.75 2.97 -6.64
C SER A 99 4.60 1.76 -6.25
N HIS A 100 4.94 0.90 -7.21
CA HIS A 100 5.90 -0.18 -6.97
C HIS A 100 7.34 0.31 -6.69
N PHE A 101 7.65 1.56 -7.03
CA PHE A 101 8.98 2.15 -6.81
C PHE A 101 9.15 2.71 -5.41
N GLU A 102 8.05 3.05 -4.73
CA GLU A 102 8.07 3.50 -3.35
C GLU A 102 7.89 2.29 -2.44
N SER A 103 8.86 2.12 -1.54
CA SER A 103 9.05 0.87 -0.79
C SER A 103 8.44 0.91 0.61
N LEU A 104 7.52 1.83 0.84
CA LEU A 104 6.75 1.97 2.08
C LEU A 104 5.40 2.58 1.70
N PHE A 105 4.33 2.25 2.43
CA PHE A 105 2.95 2.74 2.24
C PHE A 105 2.87 4.27 2.32
N LEU A 106 3.31 4.94 1.25
CA LEU A 106 3.53 6.36 1.18
C LEU A 106 3.01 6.81 -0.18
N LEU A 107 1.86 7.48 -0.15
CA LEU A 107 1.26 8.09 -1.33
C LEU A 107 1.87 9.45 -1.54
N THR A 108 2.89 9.57 -2.40
CA THR A 108 3.40 10.88 -2.80
C THR A 108 2.49 11.55 -3.83
N HIS A 109 1.85 10.81 -4.75
CA HIS A 109 0.88 11.35 -5.72
C HIS A 109 -0.25 10.35 -6.01
N LEU A 110 -1.48 10.68 -5.60
CA LEU A 110 -2.68 9.94 -5.99
C LEU A 110 -3.31 10.59 -7.22
N TYR A 111 -3.32 9.88 -8.35
CA TYR A 111 -4.29 10.12 -9.42
C TYR A 111 -5.49 9.19 -9.16
N PHE A 112 -6.67 9.80 -9.06
CA PHE A 112 -7.97 9.19 -8.73
C PHE A 112 -8.19 8.85 -7.25
N SER A 113 -8.86 9.78 -6.55
CA SER A 113 -9.72 9.45 -5.41
C SER A 113 -11.17 9.58 -5.86
N VAL A 114 -11.91 8.47 -5.87
CA VAL A 114 -13.37 8.53 -5.91
C VAL A 114 -13.83 8.58 -4.46
N CYS A 115 -14.31 9.75 -4.01
CA CYS A 115 -15.02 9.86 -2.75
C CYS A 115 -16.33 9.08 -2.92
N CYS A 116 -16.41 7.88 -2.35
CA CYS A 116 -17.60 7.03 -2.44
C CYS A 116 -18.54 7.39 -1.28
N PRO A 117 -19.65 8.12 -1.50
CA PRO A 117 -20.43 8.68 -0.39
C PRO A 117 -21.27 7.65 0.37
N ASN A 118 -21.50 6.47 -0.22
CA ASN A 118 -22.34 5.42 0.35
C ASN A 118 -21.69 4.08 0.01
N GLY A 119 -21.10 3.43 1.02
CA GLY A 119 -20.26 2.25 0.86
C GLY A 119 -20.88 1.18 -0.05
N PHE A 120 -20.12 0.79 -1.07
CA PHE A 120 -20.32 -0.45 -1.81
C PHE A 120 -18.99 -1.00 -2.33
N GLU A 121 -19.00 -2.32 -2.48
CA GLU A 121 -17.96 -3.20 -3.03
C GLU A 121 -17.54 -2.76 -4.44
N VAL A 122 -16.24 -2.61 -4.65
CA VAL A 122 -15.68 -2.40 -6.00
C VAL A 122 -15.30 -3.76 -6.56
N ALA A 123 -16.09 -4.24 -7.54
CA ALA A 123 -15.67 -5.25 -8.48
C ALA A 123 -14.83 -4.57 -9.58
N MET A 124 -13.53 -4.88 -9.65
CA MET A 124 -12.69 -4.48 -10.78
C MET A 124 -12.63 -5.62 -11.80
N THR A 125 -13.20 -5.36 -12.98
CA THR A 125 -13.05 -6.20 -14.17
C THR A 125 -11.69 -5.93 -14.80
N ILE A 126 -10.91 -7.00 -14.99
CA ILE A 126 -9.63 -6.99 -15.69
C ILE A 126 -9.94 -7.06 -17.20
N SER A 127 -9.48 -6.07 -17.98
CA SER A 127 -9.25 -6.21 -19.43
C SER A 127 -7.78 -5.92 -19.71
#